data_AF-A0A529N7Y3-F1
#
_entry.id   AF-A0A529N7Y3-F1
#
_cell.length_a   1.000
_cell.length_b   1.000
_cell.length_c   1.000
_cell.angle_alpha   90.00
_cell.angle_beta   90.00
_cell.angle_gamma   90.00
#
_symmetry.space_group_name_H-M   'P 1'
#
loop_
_entity.id
_entity.type
_entity.pdbx_description
1 polymer ?
#
loop_
_entity_poly.entity_id
_entity_poly.type
_entity_poly.pdbx_seq_one_letter_code
_entity_poly.pdbx_strand_id
1 'polypeptide(L)'
;LILHELASNALQHGSLSVASGRVELGWKTHGRKGTRRLVLTWRETGRPQVEPPDRHGFGSILIRRGLTKVISSAVKHEFRPDGVFAEISMPLEDLPK
;
A
#
# COMPACT_ATOMS: atom_id res chain seq x y z
N LEU A 1 -1.36 -1.20 11.10
CA LEU A 1 -2.24 -2.23 10.52
C LEU A 1 -2.09 -2.35 9.01
N ILE A 2 -2.29 -1.30 8.20
CA ILE A 2 -2.21 -1.43 6.73
C ILE A 2 -0.86 -1.91 6.19
N LEU A 3 0.25 -1.35 6.67
CA LEU A 3 1.58 -1.82 6.29
C LEU A 3 1.85 -3.26 6.75
N HIS A 4 1.27 -3.66 7.89
CA HIS A 4 1.38 -5.04 8.37
C HIS A 4 0.66 -5.99 7.40
N GLU A 5 -0.56 -5.67 6.97
CA GLU A 5 -1.29 -6.48 5.98
C GLU A 5 -0.56 -6.56 4.63
N LEU A 6 0.02 -5.45 4.15
CA LEU A 6 0.84 -5.45 2.94
C LEU A 6 2.08 -6.34 3.08
N ALA A 7 2.78 -6.27 4.21
CA ALA A 7 3.93 -7.11 4.48
C ALA A 7 3.57 -8.59 4.61
N SER A 8 2.48 -8.93 5.31
CA SER A 8 1.98 -10.31 5.41
C SER A 8 1.62 -10.87 4.03
N ASN A 9 0.93 -10.09 3.20
CA ASN A 9 0.60 -10.49 1.83
C ASN A 9 1.87 -10.69 0.99
N ALA A 10 2.86 -9.80 1.10
CA ALA A 10 4.11 -9.93 0.37
C ALA A 10 4.87 -11.21 0.76
N LEU A 11 4.88 -11.57 2.04
CA LEU A 11 5.54 -12.79 2.55
C LEU A 11 4.79 -14.07 2.14
N GLN A 12 3.47 -14.10 2.27
CA GLN A 12 2.67 -15.30 2.01
C GLN A 12 2.41 -15.52 0.53
N HIS A 13 2.20 -14.43 -0.19
CA HIS A 13 1.58 -14.45 -1.52
C HIS A 13 2.21 -13.48 -2.52
N GLY A 14 3.25 -12.72 -2.15
CA GLY A 14 3.84 -11.68 -3.01
C GLY A 14 5.35 -11.82 -3.20
N SER A 15 6.01 -10.69 -3.46
CA SER A 15 7.42 -10.62 -3.80
C SER A 15 8.33 -11.24 -2.73
N LEU A 16 8.07 -11.03 -1.44
CA LEU A 16 8.93 -11.55 -0.37
C LEU A 16 8.83 -13.07 -0.17
N SER A 17 7.93 -13.76 -0.89
CA SER A 17 7.88 -15.22 -0.87
C SER A 17 8.91 -15.90 -1.78
N VAL A 18 9.65 -15.13 -2.59
CA VAL A 18 10.67 -15.65 -3.53
C VAL A 18 12.00 -14.93 -3.32
N ALA A 19 13.11 -15.63 -3.56
CA ALA A 19 14.45 -15.10 -3.31
C ALA A 19 14.80 -13.85 -4.13
N SER A 20 14.23 -13.71 -5.33
CA SER A 20 14.45 -12.56 -6.23
C SER A 20 13.56 -11.36 -5.92
N GLY A 21 12.55 -11.52 -5.08
CA GLY A 21 11.52 -10.52 -4.89
C GLY A 21 11.94 -9.40 -3.96
N ARG A 22 11.37 -8.22 -4.19
CA ARG A 22 11.71 -6.98 -3.48
C ARG A 22 10.46 -6.18 -3.20
N VAL A 23 10.48 -5.51 -2.04
CA VAL A 23 9.50 -4.50 -1.65
C VAL A 23 10.22 -3.15 -1.52
N GLU A 24 9.67 -2.14 -2.18
CA GLU A 24 10.05 -0.75 -2.02
C GLU A 24 8.93 0.00 -1.30
N LEU A 25 9.29 0.63 -0.17
CA LEU A 25 8.42 1.53 0.58
C LEU A 25 8.93 2.95 0.45
N GLY A 26 8.19 3.79 -0.27
CA GLY A 26 8.46 5.21 -0.41
C GLY A 26 7.38 6.04 0.26
N TRP A 27 7.73 7.25 0.67
CA TRP A 27 6.74 8.23 1.09
C TRP A 27 7.18 9.64 0.74
N LYS A 28 6.20 10.51 0.56
CA LYS A 28 6.39 11.93 0.30
C LYS A 28 5.24 12.73 0.90
N THR A 29 5.52 13.96 1.28
CA THR A 29 4.50 14.90 1.74
C THR A 29 4.22 15.91 0.65
N HIS A 30 2.96 16.30 0.48
CA HIS A 30 2.56 17.38 -0.42
C HIS A 30 1.54 18.28 0.25
N GLY A 31 1.35 19.49 -0.31
CA GLY A 31 0.44 20.49 0.24
C GLY A 31 1.09 21.39 1.28
N ARG A 32 0.31 22.34 1.80
CA ARG A 32 0.78 23.37 2.77
C ARG A 32 0.23 23.08 4.16
N LYS A 33 0.61 23.88 5.15
CA LYS A 33 0.07 23.80 6.51
C LYS A 33 -1.47 23.80 6.46
N GLY A 34 -2.11 22.88 7.18
CA GLY A 34 -3.57 22.70 7.18
C GLY A 34 -4.16 21.89 6.02
N THR A 35 -3.38 21.62 4.95
CA THR A 35 -3.78 20.76 3.82
C THR A 35 -2.71 19.72 3.46
N ARG A 36 -1.72 19.53 4.34
CA ARG A 36 -0.59 18.64 4.11
C ARG A 36 -1.11 17.21 4.05
N ARG A 37 -0.57 16.43 3.12
CA ARG A 37 -0.91 15.03 2.93
C ARG A 37 0.36 14.20 2.89
N LEU A 38 0.31 13.04 3.54
CA LEU A 38 1.28 11.97 3.37
C LEU A 38 0.81 11.08 2.21
N VAL A 39 1.69 10.83 1.25
CA VAL A 39 1.49 9.84 0.19
C VAL A 39 2.54 8.77 0.37
N LEU A 40 2.09 7.57 0.72
CA LEU A 40 2.90 6.38 0.88
C LEU A 40 2.73 5.50 -0.35
N THR A 41 3.84 4.97 -0.85
CA THR A 41 3.89 4.10 -2.01
C THR A 41 4.54 2.78 -1.61
N TRP A 42 3.86 1.68 -1.91
CA TRP A 42 4.35 0.31 -1.77
C TRP A 42 4.48 -0.28 -3.16
N ARG A 43 5.65 -0.79 -3.50
CA ARG A 43 5.90 -1.46 -4.78
C ARG A 43 6.58 -2.79 -4.56
N GLU A 44 5.99 -3.84 -5.09
CA GLU A 44 6.58 -5.17 -5.15
C GLU A 44 7.12 -5.44 -6.54
N THR A 45 8.29 -6.06 -6.61
CA THR A 45 8.92 -6.48 -7.87
C THR A 45 9.61 -7.83 -7.73
N GLY A 46 10.03 -8.42 -8.85
CA GLY A 46 10.96 -9.57 -8.86
C GLY A 46 10.28 -10.94 -8.74
N ARG A 47 8.95 -11.00 -8.89
CA ARG A 47 8.25 -12.26 -9.10
C ARG A 47 8.16 -12.58 -10.60
N PRO A 48 8.29 -13.87 -10.99
CA PRO A 48 7.84 -14.32 -12.31
C PRO A 48 6.35 -13.97 -12.46
N GLN A 49 5.95 -13.54 -13.65
CA GLN A 49 4.59 -13.08 -13.97
C GLN A 49 3.53 -14.01 -13.37
N VAL A 50 2.83 -13.55 -12.33
CA VAL A 50 1.71 -14.29 -11.71
C VAL A 50 0.43 -13.68 -12.23
N GLU A 51 -0.51 -14.51 -12.68
CA GLU A 51 -1.84 -14.04 -13.04
C GLU A 51 -2.48 -13.30 -11.86
N PRO A 52 -3.27 -12.23 -12.11
CA PRO A 52 -3.97 -11.52 -11.05
C PRO A 52 -4.78 -12.52 -10.22
N PRO A 53 -4.67 -12.53 -8.88
CA PRO A 53 -5.47 -13.45 -8.09
C PRO A 53 -6.96 -13.16 -8.31
N ASP A 54 -7.74 -14.19 -8.65
CA ASP A 54 -9.20 -14.15 -8.85
C ASP A 54 -9.98 -13.62 -7.62
N ARG A 55 -9.33 -13.58 -6.46
CA ARG A 55 -9.91 -13.13 -5.20
C ARG A 55 -9.24 -11.86 -4.72
N HIS A 56 -10.03 -10.80 -4.60
CA HIS A 56 -9.72 -9.65 -3.76
C HIS A 56 -9.60 -10.12 -2.30
N GLY A 57 -8.38 -10.49 -1.89
CA GLY A 57 -8.09 -10.97 -0.54
C GLY A 57 -8.48 -9.95 0.53
N PHE A 58 -8.73 -10.45 1.73
CA PHE A 58 -9.14 -9.72 2.94
C PHE A 58 -8.35 -8.41 3.19
N GLY A 59 -7.06 -8.37 2.81
CA GLY A 59 -6.22 -7.18 2.88
C GLY A 59 -6.71 -6.01 2.03
N SER A 60 -7.24 -6.24 0.82
CA SER A 60 -7.80 -5.17 -0.03
C SER A 60 -9.05 -4.52 0.59
N ILE A 61 -9.83 -5.32 1.33
CA ILE A 61 -11.00 -4.87 2.08
C ILE A 61 -10.57 -4.12 3.35
N LEU A 62 -9.52 -4.56 4.06
CA LEU A 62 -8.98 -3.89 5.25
C LEU A 62 -8.27 -2.58 4.92
N ILE A 63 -7.54 -2.50 3.80
CA ILE A 63 -6.93 -1.26 3.33
C ILE A 63 -8.04 -0.25 3.00
N ARG A 64 -9.10 -0.66 2.29
CA ARG A 64 -10.25 0.22 2.04
C ARG A 64 -10.98 0.62 3.33
N ARG A 65 -11.38 -0.34 4.18
CA ARG A 65 -12.18 -0.12 5.40
C ARG A 65 -11.43 0.58 6.54
N GLY A 66 -10.14 0.27 6.72
CA GLY A 66 -9.28 0.92 7.71
C GLY A 66 -9.04 2.39 7.40
N LEU A 67 -8.96 2.74 6.11
CA LEU A 67 -8.82 4.12 5.65
C LEU A 67 -10.17 4.85 5.51
N THR A 68 -11.29 4.15 5.35
CA THR A 68 -12.61 4.82 5.44
C THR A 68 -12.84 5.45 6.81
N LYS A 69 -12.18 4.96 7.87
CA LYS A 69 -12.19 5.57 9.21
C LYS A 69 -11.26 6.78 9.35
N VAL A 70 -10.27 6.94 8.46
CA VAL A 70 -9.41 8.12 8.36
C VAL A 70 -10.04 9.06 7.34
N ILE A 71 -10.85 10.00 7.83
CA ILE A 71 -11.54 11.03 7.03
C ILE A 71 -10.57 11.61 5.99
N SER A 72 -10.95 11.58 4.70
CA SER A 72 -10.18 12.10 3.55
C SER A 72 -8.92 11.33 3.12
N SER A 73 -8.83 10.01 3.36
CA SER A 73 -7.77 9.18 2.80
C SER A 73 -8.17 8.47 1.49
N ALA A 74 -7.22 8.25 0.60
CA ALA A 74 -7.41 7.62 -0.71
C ALA A 74 -6.43 6.45 -0.90
N VAL A 75 -6.88 5.38 -1.55
CA VAL A 75 -6.10 4.17 -1.80
C VAL A 75 -6.17 3.81 -3.26
N LYS A 76 -5.00 3.66 -3.88
CA LYS A 76 -4.83 2.97 -5.15
C LYS A 76 -4.21 1.61 -4.88
N HIS A 77 -4.72 0.56 -5.51
CA HIS A 77 -4.18 -0.79 -5.39
C HIS A 77 -4.28 -1.49 -6.74
N GLU A 78 -3.15 -1.94 -7.28
CA GLU A 78 -3.02 -2.51 -8.60
C GLU A 78 -2.20 -3.80 -8.54
N PHE A 79 -2.72 -4.86 -9.16
CA PHE A 79 -1.93 -6.04 -9.48
C PHE A 79 -1.33 -5.81 -10.86
N ARG A 80 0.00 -5.74 -10.93
CA ARG A 80 0.75 -5.57 -12.17
C ARG A 80 1.50 -6.86 -12.50
N PRO A 81 1.86 -7.10 -13.77
CA PRO A 81 2.65 -8.26 -14.16
C PRO A 81 3.99 -8.38 -13.42
N ASP A 82 4.58 -7.25 -13.04
CA ASP A 82 5.85 -7.17 -12.29
C ASP A 82 5.67 -7.28 -10.77
N GLY A 83 4.44 -7.18 -10.24
CA GLY A 83 4.14 -7.28 -8.82
C GLY A 83 2.95 -6.42 -8.36
N VAL A 84 2.83 -6.19 -7.07
CA VAL A 84 1.77 -5.37 -6.46
C VAL A 84 2.21 -3.92 -6.32
N PHE A 85 1.32 -2.99 -6.67
CA PHE A 85 1.50 -1.57 -6.40
C PHE A 85 0.36 -1.06 -5.51
N ALA A 86 0.70 -0.36 -4.43
CA ALA A 86 -0.27 0.35 -3.61
C ALA A 86 0.18 1.80 -3.37
N GLU A 87 -0.77 2.72 -3.43
CA GLU A 87 -0.58 4.11 -3.03
C GLU A 87 -1.63 4.49 -2.00
N ILE A 88 -1.19 5.04 -0.88
CA ILE A 88 -2.04 5.44 0.23
C ILE A 88 -1.80 6.92 0.48
N SER A 89 -2.84 7.73 0.30
CA SER A 89 -2.83 9.16 0.61
C SER A 89 -3.67 9.41 1.85
N MET A 90 -3.13 10.11 2.84
CA MET A 90 -3.86 10.51 4.04
C MET A 90 -3.53 11.95 4.43
N PRO A 91 -4.45 12.67 5.10
CA PRO A 91 -4.12 13.95 5.73
C PRO A 91 -2.96 13.75 6.70
N LEU A 92 -2.00 14.67 6.66
CA LEU A 92 -0.97 14.78 7.66
C LEU A 92 -1.34 16.00 8.50
N GLU A 93 -2.18 15.77 9.52
CA GLU A 93 -2.48 16.80 10.50
C GLU A 93 -1.18 17.16 11.23
N ASP A 94 -0.94 18.45 11.42
CA ASP A 94 0.11 18.87 12.34
C ASP A 94 -0.39 18.49 13.74
N LEU A 95 0.10 17.38 14.29
CA LEU A 95 -0.10 17.07 15.71
C LEU A 95 0.34 18.32 16.50
N PRO A 96 -0.51 18.88 17.37
CA PRO A 96 -0.06 19.94 18.26
C PRO A 96 1.15 19.41 19.04
N LYS A 97 2.24 20.17 18.99
CA LYS A 97 3.47 19.87 19.74
C LYS A 97 3.20 19.80 21.24
#